data_AF-W4M7H4-F1
#
_entry.id   AF-W4M7H4-F1
#
_cell.length_a   1.000
_cell.length_b   1.000
_cell.length_c   1.000
_cell.angle_alpha   90.00
_cell.angle_beta   90.00
_cell.angle_gamma   90.00
#
_symmetry.space_group_name_H-M   'P 1'
#
loop_
_entity.id
_entity.type
_entity.pdbx_description
1 polymer ?
#
loop_
_entity_poly.entity_id
_entity_poly.type
_entity_poly.pdbx_seq_one_letter_code
_entity_poly.pdbx_strand_id
1 'polypeptide(L)'
;MPWIAWAAEPEAWIALATLTLLEIVLGVDNIIFISILVGRLPAEQRDRARTIGLALAMISRIILLLSITWVMRLTTPLFAVFGTEISGRDLILIVGGLFLIGKSTHEIHGSLEGHEEGKQAGGGRVIWLSSPRSR
;
A
#
# COMPACT_ATOMS: atom_id res chain seq x y z
N MET A 1 -25.59 -26.70 21.94
CA MET A 1 -25.49 -25.43 21.17
C MET A 1 -24.60 -25.67 19.95
N PRO A 2 -25.15 -26.12 18.81
CA PRO A 2 -24.37 -26.56 17.64
C PRO A 2 -23.45 -25.48 17.07
N TRP A 3 -23.72 -24.20 17.36
CA TRP A 3 -22.91 -23.05 16.98
C TRP A 3 -21.59 -22.90 17.74
N ILE A 4 -21.26 -23.74 18.72
CA ILE A 4 -19.95 -23.75 19.42
C ILE A 4 -19.11 -24.97 19.00
N ALA A 5 -19.67 -25.91 18.24
CA ALA A 5 -18.96 -27.14 17.86
C ALA A 5 -17.66 -26.85 17.11
N TRP A 6 -17.64 -25.81 16.27
CA TRP A 6 -16.44 -25.34 15.56
C TRP A 6 -15.28 -24.96 16.50
N ALA A 7 -15.57 -24.49 17.71
CA ALA A 7 -14.52 -24.07 18.65
C ALA A 7 -13.77 -25.29 19.23
N ALA A 8 -14.37 -26.48 19.17
CA ALA A 8 -13.74 -27.73 19.56
C ALA A 8 -12.96 -28.40 18.41
N GLU A 9 -13.06 -27.88 17.18
CA GLU A 9 -12.37 -28.40 16.01
C GLU A 9 -10.98 -27.73 15.87
N PRO A 10 -9.87 -28.50 15.88
CA PRO A 10 -8.53 -27.95 15.70
C PRO A 10 -8.33 -27.20 14.37
N GLU A 11 -9.06 -27.60 13.33
CA GLU A 11 -8.99 -27.03 11.98
C GLU A 11 -9.46 -25.56 11.97
N ALA A 12 -10.49 -25.22 12.74
CA ALA A 12 -11.00 -23.86 12.84
C ALA A 12 -9.96 -22.90 13.45
N TRP A 13 -9.21 -23.37 14.44
CA TRP A 13 -8.12 -22.60 15.05
C TRP A 13 -6.96 -22.37 14.09
N ILE A 14 -6.60 -23.39 13.30
CA ILE A 14 -5.55 -23.28 12.28
C ILE A 14 -5.97 -22.29 11.17
N ALA A 15 -7.22 -22.37 10.70
CA ALA A 15 -7.76 -21.44 9.71
C ALA A 15 -7.79 -20.00 10.23
N LEU A 16 -8.26 -19.78 11.47
CA LEU A 16 -8.28 -18.48 12.12
C LEU A 16 -6.86 -17.91 12.28
N ALA A 17 -5.91 -18.73 12.73
CA ALA A 17 -4.51 -18.33 12.90
C ALA A 17 -3.88 -17.94 11.55
N THR A 18 -4.12 -18.74 10.51
CA THR A 18 -3.61 -18.48 9.16
C THR A 18 -4.21 -17.20 8.58
N LEU A 19 -5.54 -17.01 8.70
CA LEU A 19 -6.23 -15.81 8.24
C LEU A 19 -5.71 -14.56 8.97
N THR A 20 -5.56 -14.64 10.29
CA THR A 20 -5.02 -13.55 11.10
C THR A 20 -3.59 -13.23 10.71
N LEU A 21 -2.77 -14.25 10.45
CA LEU A 21 -1.39 -14.07 10.02
C LEU A 21 -1.31 -13.38 8.65
N LEU A 22 -2.07 -13.85 7.66
CA LEU A 22 -2.12 -13.24 6.33
C LEU A 22 -2.59 -11.78 6.41
N GLU A 23 -3.60 -11.51 7.22
CA GLU A 23 -4.10 -10.15 7.43
C GLU A 23 -3.03 -9.22 8.01
N ILE A 24 -2.22 -9.71 8.95
CA ILE A 24 -1.10 -8.94 9.51
C ILE A 24 -0.06 -8.66 8.42
N VAL A 25 0.33 -9.66 7.62
CA VAL A 25 1.33 -9.48 6.55
C VAL A 25 0.87 -8.44 5.54
N LEU A 26 -0.37 -8.55 5.05
CA LEU A 26 -0.94 -7.56 4.12
C LEU A 26 -1.06 -6.16 4.77
N GLY A 27 -1.35 -6.10 6.08
CA GLY A 27 -1.43 -4.85 6.82
C GLY A 27 -0.07 -4.14 6.93
N VAL A 28 1.02 -4.89 7.07
CA VAL A 28 2.38 -4.34 7.24
C VAL A 28 2.83 -3.57 6.00
N ASP A 29 2.66 -4.13 4.80
CA ASP A 29 3.03 -3.45 3.55
C ASP A 29 2.35 -2.08 3.41
N ASN A 30 1.06 -2.04 3.76
CA ASN A 30 0.23 -0.84 3.69
C ASN A 30 0.65 0.23 4.71
N ILE A 31 0.99 -0.17 5.94
CA ILE A 31 1.50 0.75 6.98
C ILE A 31 2.89 1.28 6.61
N ILE A 32 3.78 0.42 6.10
CA ILE A 32 5.13 0.83 5.68
C ILE A 32 5.03 1.89 4.59
N PHE A 33 4.20 1.70 3.57
CA PHE A 33 4.01 2.68 2.50
C PHE A 33 3.56 4.05 3.04
N ILE A 34 2.55 4.06 3.91
CA ILE A 34 2.07 5.30 4.55
C ILE A 34 3.19 5.96 5.35
N SER A 35 3.96 5.19 6.12
CA SER A 35 5.04 5.73 6.95
C SER A 35 6.17 6.34 6.12
N ILE A 36 6.51 5.74 4.98
CA ILE A 36 7.51 6.26 4.03
C ILE A 36 7.01 7.56 3.41
N LEU A 37 5.74 7.59 2.97
CA LEU A 37 5.15 8.77 2.35
C LEU A 37 5.07 9.93 3.34
N VAL A 38 4.57 9.70 4.55
CA VAL A 38 4.47 10.72 5.61
C VAL A 38 5.84 11.20 6.07
N GLY A 39 6.86 10.34 6.08
CA GLY A 39 8.24 10.69 6.43
C GLY A 39 8.85 11.77 5.51
N ARG A 40 8.36 11.87 4.26
CA ARG A 40 8.79 12.86 3.27
C ARG A 40 8.12 14.23 3.45
N LEU A 41 7.10 14.37 4.31
CA LEU A 41 6.39 15.64 4.54
C LEU A 41 7.06 16.52 5.61
N PRO A 42 6.87 17.86 5.54
CA PRO A 42 7.27 18.81 6.59
C PRO A 42 6.63 18.46 7.94
N ALA A 43 7.35 18.71 9.04
CA ALA A 43 6.96 18.27 10.39
C ALA A 43 5.53 18.68 10.78
N GLU A 44 5.10 19.88 10.36
CA GLU A 44 3.77 20.44 10.65
C GLU A 44 2.60 19.67 10.02
N GLN A 45 2.85 18.91 8.95
CA GLN A 45 1.82 18.18 8.20
C GLN A 45 1.81 16.67 8.49
N ARG A 46 2.82 16.16 9.21
CA ARG A 46 3.00 14.71 9.42
C ARG A 46 1.86 14.07 10.18
N ASP A 47 1.36 14.71 11.24
CA ASP A 47 0.27 14.15 12.04
C ASP A 47 -1.02 14.06 11.24
N ARG A 48 -1.36 15.12 10.49
CA ARG A 48 -2.53 15.12 9.59
C ARG A 48 -2.39 14.08 8.50
N ALA A 49 -1.22 13.98 7.87
CA ALA A 49 -0.95 13.02 6.82
C ALA A 49 -1.00 11.57 7.32
N ARG A 50 -0.57 11.31 8.57
CA ARG A 50 -0.71 9.99 9.21
C ARG A 50 -2.18 9.63 9.43
N THR A 51 -2.98 10.53 10.00
CA THR A 51 -4.40 10.26 10.24
C THR A 51 -5.17 10.05 8.93
N ILE A 52 -4.92 10.89 7.92
CA ILE A 52 -5.54 10.76 6.60
C ILE A 52 -5.06 9.48 5.92
N GLY A 53 -3.76 9.17 5.98
CA GLY A 53 -3.20 7.94 5.43
C GLY A 53 -3.82 6.69 6.05
N LEU A 54 -3.95 6.64 7.39
CA LEU A 54 -4.60 5.53 8.10
C LEU A 54 -6.09 5.42 7.75
N ALA A 55 -6.81 6.53 7.68
CA ALA A 55 -8.22 6.53 7.27
C ALA A 55 -8.38 6.02 5.83
N LEU A 56 -7.54 6.49 4.90
CA LEU A 56 -7.53 6.02 3.52
C LEU A 56 -7.15 4.55 3.41
N ALA A 57 -6.22 4.04 4.23
CA ALA A 57 -5.89 2.62 4.28
C ALA A 57 -7.07 1.74 4.72
N MET A 58 -7.85 2.19 5.70
CA MET A 58 -9.05 1.48 6.13
C MET A 58 -10.13 1.51 5.04
N ILE A 59 -10.32 2.65 4.39
CA ILE A 59 -11.27 2.81 3.29
C ILE A 59 -10.87 1.94 2.09
N SER A 60 -9.59 1.97 1.68
CA SER A 60 -9.10 1.18 0.55
C SER A 60 -9.29 -0.32 0.80
N ARG A 61 -9.12 -0.76 2.05
CA ARG A 61 -9.40 -2.14 2.45
C ARG A 61 -10.88 -2.49 2.29
N ILE A 62 -11.80 -1.64 2.73
CA ILE A 62 -13.24 -1.87 2.54
C ILE A 62 -13.58 -1.93 1.05
N ILE A 63 -13.05 -0.99 0.25
CA ILE A 63 -13.25 -0.97 -1.20
C ILE A 63 -12.71 -2.25 -1.83
N LEU A 64 -11.52 -2.70 -1.45
CA LEU A 64 -10.94 -3.94 -1.95
C LEU A 64 -11.81 -5.16 -1.61
N LEU A 65 -12.27 -5.29 -0.36
CA LEU A 65 -13.16 -6.40 0.05
C LEU A 65 -14.48 -6.39 -0.73
N LEU A 66 -15.08 -5.21 -0.94
CA LEU A 66 -16.27 -5.05 -1.76
C LEU A 66 -15.98 -5.38 -3.24
N SER A 67 -14.83 -4.96 -3.75
CA SER A 67 -14.41 -5.22 -5.13
C SER A 67 -14.20 -6.70 -5.37
N ILE A 68 -13.63 -7.44 -4.42
CA ILE A 68 -13.48 -8.91 -4.52
C ILE A 68 -14.86 -9.56 -4.64
N THR A 69 -15.82 -9.12 -3.83
CA THR A 69 -17.20 -9.61 -3.91
C THR A 69 -17.84 -9.32 -5.28
N TRP A 70 -17.56 -8.15 -5.87
CA TRP A 70 -18.02 -7.79 -7.21
C TRP A 70 -17.30 -8.59 -8.31
N VAL A 71 -15.98 -8.75 -8.21
CA VAL A 71 -15.16 -9.54 -9.15
C VAL A 71 -15.56 -11.02 -9.12
N MET A 72 -15.91 -11.58 -7.96
CA MET A 72 -16.46 -12.94 -7.87
C MET A 72 -17.79 -13.10 -8.63
N ARG A 73 -18.51 -12.03 -8.93
CA ARG A 73 -19.67 -12.10 -9.83
C ARG A 73 -19.28 -12.05 -11.30
N LEU A 74 -18.13 -11.47 -11.65
CA LEU A 74 -17.58 -11.42 -13.00
C LEU A 74 -16.93 -12.74 -13.45
N THR A 75 -16.85 -13.74 -12.56
CA THR A 75 -16.35 -15.08 -12.90
C THR A 75 -17.38 -15.96 -13.56
N THR A 76 -18.65 -15.56 -13.57
CA THR A 76 -19.61 -16.19 -14.48
C THR A 76 -19.16 -15.89 -15.91
N PRO A 77 -19.13 -16.89 -16.80
CA PRO A 77 -18.70 -16.70 -18.16
C PRO A 77 -19.68 -15.72 -18.84
N LEU A 78 -19.20 -14.51 -19.14
CA LEU A 78 -20.03 -13.46 -19.73
C LEU A 78 -20.23 -13.72 -21.23
N PHE A 79 -19.18 -14.20 -21.92
CA PHE A 79 -19.20 -14.55 -23.34
C PHE A 79 -18.20 -15.68 -23.63
N ALA A 80 -18.56 -16.62 -24.49
CA ALA A 80 -17.66 -17.65 -25.00
C ALA A 80 -17.15 -17.24 -26.39
N VAL A 81 -15.83 -17.15 -26.57
CA VAL A 81 -15.18 -16.82 -27.84
C VAL A 81 -14.28 -17.99 -28.22
N PHE A 82 -14.48 -18.57 -29.41
CA PHE A 82 -13.71 -19.74 -29.89
C PHE A 82 -13.71 -20.97 -28.96
N GLY A 83 -14.77 -21.17 -28.16
CA GLY A 83 -14.86 -22.30 -27.22
C GLY A 83 -14.14 -22.07 -25.88
N THR A 84 -13.49 -20.92 -25.70
CA THR A 84 -12.94 -20.47 -24.42
C THR A 84 -13.89 -19.46 -23.78
N GLU A 85 -14.32 -19.78 -22.57
CA GLU A 85 -15.10 -18.87 -21.73
C GLU A 85 -14.18 -17.78 -21.17
N ILE A 86 -14.39 -16.53 -21.58
CA ILE A 86 -13.61 -15.40 -21.04
C ILE A 86 -14.45 -14.74 -19.95
N SER A 87 -13.93 -14.77 -18.73
CA SER A 87 -14.55 -14.13 -17.58
C SER A 87 -13.97 -12.74 -17.36
N GLY A 88 -14.73 -11.86 -16.71
CA GLY A 88 -14.23 -10.53 -16.35
C GLY A 88 -13.05 -10.59 -15.37
N ARG A 89 -12.91 -11.70 -14.62
CA ARG A 89 -11.72 -11.97 -13.79
C ARG A 89 -10.46 -12.06 -14.63
N ASP A 90 -10.50 -12.72 -15.79
CA ASP A 90 -9.32 -12.98 -16.60
C ASP A 90 -8.75 -11.67 -17.17
N LEU A 91 -9.63 -10.76 -17.58
CA LEU A 91 -9.23 -9.42 -18.01
C LEU A 91 -8.57 -8.63 -16.89
N ILE A 92 -9.14 -8.67 -15.68
CA ILE A 92 -8.59 -7.99 -14.50
C ILE A 92 -7.21 -8.56 -14.14
N LEU A 93 -7.01 -9.88 -14.22
CA LEU A 93 -5.72 -10.52 -13.94
C LEU A 93 -4.65 -10.12 -14.96
N ILE A 94 -4.98 -10.07 -16.25
CA ILE A 94 -4.03 -9.64 -17.29
C ILE A 94 -3.64 -8.17 -17.09
N VAL A 95 -4.62 -7.29 -16.90
CA VAL A 95 -4.36 -5.85 -16.70
C VAL A 95 -3.61 -5.60 -15.39
N GLY A 96 -4.04 -6.22 -14.29
CA GLY A 96 -3.41 -6.09 -12.98
C GLY A 96 -1.98 -6.65 -12.95
N GLY A 97 -1.76 -7.82 -13.56
CA GLY A 97 -0.43 -8.42 -13.68
C GLY A 97 0.54 -7.53 -14.46
N LEU A 98 0.09 -6.98 -15.60
CA LEU A 98 0.91 -6.08 -16.41
C LEU A 98 1.20 -4.75 -15.68
N PHE A 99 0.22 -4.21 -14.95
CA PHE A 99 0.39 -3.02 -14.12
C PHE A 99 1.45 -3.20 -13.02
N LEU A 100 1.43 -4.33 -12.31
CA LEU A 100 2.42 -4.62 -11.26
C LEU A 100 3.84 -4.75 -11.84
N ILE A 101 4.00 -5.46 -12.96
CA ILE A 101 5.30 -5.59 -13.63
C ILE A 101 5.83 -4.20 -14.03
N GLY A 102 4.99 -3.37 -14.65
CA GLY A 102 5.36 -2.01 -15.03
C GLY A 102 5.73 -1.13 -13.84
N LYS A 103 4.92 -1.14 -12.78
CA LYS A 103 5.16 -0.34 -11.58
C LYS A 103 6.42 -0.77 -10.84
N SER A 104 6.62 -2.07 -10.63
CA SER A 104 7.84 -2.59 -9.99
C SER A 104 9.09 -2.25 -10.81
N THR A 105 9.02 -2.31 -12.15
CA THR A 105 10.14 -1.92 -13.02
C THR A 105 10.47 -0.43 -12.89
N HIS A 106 9.45 0.43 -12.81
CA HIS A 106 9.62 1.88 -12.64
C HIS A 106 10.11 2.25 -11.23
N GLU A 107 9.63 1.58 -10.18
CA GLU A 107 10.10 1.78 -8.80
C GLU A 107 11.57 1.35 -8.62
N ILE A 108 12.01 0.29 -9.31
CA ILE A 108 13.42 -0.14 -9.31
C ILE A 108 14.29 0.85 -10.08
N HIS A 109 13.87 1.34 -11.25
CA HIS A 109 14.64 2.34 -12.01
C HIS A 109 14.79 3.67 -11.25
N GLY A 110 13.73 4.15 -10.60
CA GLY A 110 13.78 5.39 -9.81
C GLY A 110 14.59 5.28 -8.50
N SER A 111 14.76 4.07 -7.96
CA SER A 111 15.57 3.86 -6.73
C SER A 111 17.07 3.83 -7.02
N LEU A 112 17.48 3.72 -8.29
CA LEU A 112 18.89 3.64 -8.72
C LEU A 112 19.49 5.01 -9.12
N GLU A 113 18.67 5.99 -9.52
CA GLU A 113 19.14 7.32 -9.93
C GLU A 113 19.14 8.38 -8.79
N GLY A 114 18.53 8.08 -7.63
CA GLY A 114 18.30 9.05 -6.55
C GLY A 114 19.28 9.04 -5.38
N HIS A 115 20.51 8.52 -5.54
CA HIS A 115 21.52 8.52 -4.48
C HIS A 115 22.72 9.46 -4.71
N GLU A 116 22.64 10.38 -5.68
CA GLU A 116 23.55 11.51 -5.80
C GLU A 116 22.76 12.74 -6.29
N GLU A 117 22.36 13.62 -5.37
CA GLU A 117 22.35 15.08 -5.55
C GLU A 117 21.80 15.81 -4.31
N GLY A 118 22.66 16.64 -3.68
CA GLY A 118 22.21 17.92 -3.14
C GLY A 118 21.90 18.03 -1.64
N LYS A 119 22.93 17.94 -0.79
CA LYS A 119 23.04 18.90 0.33
C LYS A 119 23.24 20.31 -0.26
N GLN A 120 22.70 21.33 0.43
CA GLN A 120 22.77 22.81 0.21
C GLN A 120 21.56 23.36 -0.59
N ALA A 121 20.91 24.48 -0.25
CA ALA A 121 21.17 25.61 0.65
C ALA A 121 19.80 26.15 1.16
N GLY A 122 19.63 26.69 2.37
CA GLY A 122 20.32 27.86 2.89
C GLY A 122 19.33 29.03 2.99
N GLY A 123 18.44 29.00 4.00
CA GLY A 123 17.46 30.06 4.29
C GLY A 123 17.49 30.53 5.75
N GLY A 124 18.60 30.32 6.46
CA GLY A 124 18.83 30.90 7.78
C GLY A 124 19.66 32.16 7.63
N ARG A 125 19.00 33.33 7.70
CA ARG A 125 19.66 34.64 7.68
C ARG A 125 20.47 34.80 8.97
N VAL A 126 21.73 34.40 8.93
CA VAL A 126 22.67 34.67 10.01
C VAL A 126 23.22 36.08 9.79
N ILE A 127 22.63 37.06 10.47
CA ILE A 127 23.19 38.40 10.63
C ILE A 127 24.35 38.27 11.64
N TRP A 128 25.56 38.03 11.15
CA TRP A 128 26.79 38.38 11.85
C TRP A 128 27.36 39.63 11.18
N LEU A 129 26.90 40.81 11.61
CA LEU A 129 27.66 42.03 11.40
C LEU A 129 28.81 42.04 12.41
N SER A 130 29.97 41.66 11.88
CA SER A 130 31.33 41.83 12.34
C SER A 130 31.59 42.84 13.46
N SER A 131 32.25 42.36 14.51
CA SER A 131 33.34 43.06 15.21
C SER A 131 34.20 41.98 15.92
N PRO A 132 35.51 42.16 16.22
CA PRO A 132 36.37 43.35 16.08
C PRO A 132 37.83 43.08 15.59
N ARG A 133 38.55 44.19 15.33
CA ARG A 133 39.98 44.46 15.63
C ARG A 133 41.03 44.36 14.50
N SER A 134 41.51 45.52 14.04
CA SER A 134 42.95 45.85 13.98
C SER A 134 43.20 47.33 13.62
N ARG A 135 43.47 48.19 14.61
CA ARG A 135 44.70 48.96 14.84
C ARG A 135 44.45 49.98 15.95
#